data_AF-A0A227J9L9-F1
#
_entry.id   AF-A0A227J9L9-F1
#
_cell.length_a   1.000
_cell.length_b   1.000
_cell.length_c   1.000
_cell.angle_alpha   90.00
_cell.angle_beta   90.00
_cell.angle_gamma   90.00
#
_symmetry.space_group_name_H-M   'P 1'
#
loop_
_entity.id
_entity.type
_entity.pdbx_description
1 polymer ?
#
loop_
_entity_poly.entity_id
_entity_poly.type
_entity_poly.pdbx_seq_one_letter_code
_entity_poly.pdbx_strand_id
1 'polypeptide(L)' 'DAIRFKRAVPLIPPREGAAFWENGHPRNLAVGCKRLYGSNNKWQKRYGYHKRSLSETAMFRVKQLLGGRLSLRNYNAQRH' A
#
# COMPACT_ATOMS: atom_id res chain seq x y z
N ASP A 1 8.93 8.99 -12.52
CA ASP A 1 7.96 8.24 -11.72
C ASP A 1 8.49 6.83 -11.39
N ALA A 2 8.52 6.46 -10.10
CA ALA A 2 9.12 5.21 -9.63
C ALA A 2 8.31 3.96 -10.05
N ILE A 3 7.00 4.09 -10.29
CA ILE A 3 6.15 2.99 -10.73
C ILE A 3 6.53 2.60 -12.16
N ARG A 4 6.68 3.60 -13.04
CA ARG A 4 7.10 3.39 -14.43
C ARG A 4 8.50 2.78 -14.51
N PHE A 5 9.45 3.33 -13.75
CA PHE A 5 10.84 2.84 -13.74
C PHE A 5 10.95 1.38 -13.26
N LYS A 6 10.21 1.02 -12.20
CA LYS A 6 10.21 -0.34 -11.63
C LYS A 6 9.29 -1.32 -12.36
N ARG A 7 8.64 -0.90 -13.46
CA ARG A 7 7.58 -1.65 -14.15
C ARG A 7 6.52 -2.21 -13.17
N ALA A 8 6.25 -1.42 -12.12
CA ALA A 8 5.35 -1.81 -11.05
C ALA A 8 3.90 -1.46 -11.43
N VAL A 9 2.97 -2.08 -10.73
CA VAL A 9 1.54 -1.80 -10.87
C VAL A 9 1.04 -1.07 -9.61
N PRO A 10 0.24 0.01 -9.73
CA PRO A 10 -0.28 0.72 -8.57
C PRO A 10 -1.27 -0.15 -7.78
N LEU A 11 -0.81 -0.76 -6.70
CA LEU A 11 -1.64 -1.66 -5.90
C LEU A 11 -2.65 -0.92 -5.01
N ILE A 12 -2.34 0.32 -4.62
CA ILE A 12 -3.20 1.12 -3.74
C ILE A 12 -4.37 1.67 -4.56
N PRO A 13 -5.62 1.38 -4.19
CA PRO A 13 -6.78 1.89 -4.91
C PRO A 13 -6.91 3.42 -4.74
N PRO A 14 -7.44 4.13 -5.75
CA PRO A 14 -7.62 5.57 -5.67
C PRO A 14 -8.70 5.97 -4.65
N ARG A 15 -8.49 7.12 -3.99
CA ARG A 15 -9.44 7.74 -3.07
C ARG A 15 -10.68 8.28 -3.79
N GLU A 16 -11.67 8.70 -3.04
CA GLU A 16 -12.75 9.56 -3.55
C GLU A 16 -12.20 10.89 -4.08
N GLY A 17 -12.79 11.39 -5.16
CA GLY A 17 -12.32 12.60 -5.85
C GLY A 17 -10.95 12.51 -6.52
N ALA A 18 -10.31 11.33 -6.61
CA ALA A 18 -9.01 11.20 -7.24
C ALA A 18 -9.05 11.62 -8.73
N ALA A 19 -8.28 12.65 -9.08
CA ALA A 19 -8.11 13.12 -10.45
C ALA A 19 -7.04 12.32 -11.21
N PHE A 20 -7.12 12.38 -12.55
CA PHE A 20 -6.05 11.90 -13.41
C PHE A 20 -4.79 12.74 -13.23
N TRP A 21 -3.64 12.10 -13.38
CA TRP A 21 -2.35 12.77 -13.56
C TRP A 21 -2.06 12.97 -15.05
N GLU A 22 -0.85 13.44 -15.35
CA GLU A 22 -0.32 13.54 -16.71
C GLU A 22 -0.63 12.30 -17.56
N ASN A 23 -0.84 12.52 -18.86
CA ASN A 23 -1.19 11.44 -19.78
C ASN A 23 -0.14 10.32 -19.75
N GLY A 24 -0.60 9.07 -19.79
CA GLY A 24 0.26 7.90 -19.71
C GLY A 24 0.77 7.55 -18.31
N HIS A 25 0.39 8.28 -17.26
CA HIS A 25 0.79 7.93 -15.91
C HIS A 25 0.14 6.59 -15.46
N PRO A 26 0.91 5.59 -14.96
CA PRO A 26 0.38 4.27 -14.61
C PRO A 26 -0.79 4.28 -13.60
N ARG A 27 -0.84 5.29 -12.72
CA ARG A 27 -1.95 5.52 -11.76
C ARG A 27 -3.30 5.75 -12.46
N ASN A 28 -3.30 6.33 -13.67
CA ASN A 28 -4.52 6.70 -14.38
C ASN A 28 -5.37 5.47 -14.72
N LEU A 29 -4.77 4.30 -14.87
CA LEU A 29 -5.51 3.03 -15.04
C LEU A 29 -6.41 2.75 -13.82
N ALA A 30 -5.92 3.01 -12.62
CA ALA A 30 -6.67 2.80 -11.38
C ALA A 30 -7.83 3.78 -11.25
N VAL A 31 -7.57 5.05 -11.55
CA VAL A 31 -8.58 6.13 -11.55
C VAL A 31 -9.67 5.84 -12.57
N GLY A 32 -9.29 5.43 -13.79
CA GLY A 32 -10.22 5.06 -14.86
C GLY A 32 -11.09 3.87 -14.48
N CYS A 33 -10.51 2.79 -13.94
CA CYS A 33 -11.28 1.65 -13.46
C CYS A 33 -12.29 2.06 -12.37
N LYS A 34 -11.89 2.87 -11.40
CA LYS A 34 -12.82 3.33 -10.35
C LYS A 34 -13.97 4.15 -10.95
N ARG A 35 -13.67 5.06 -11.90
CA ARG A 35 -14.69 5.91 -12.52
C ARG A 35 -15.66 5.11 -13.40
N LEU A 36 -15.17 4.08 -14.08
CA LEU A 36 -15.99 3.20 -14.92
C LEU A 36 -16.93 2.29 -14.11
N TYR A 37 -16.43 1.73 -13.00
CA TYR A 37 -17.19 0.73 -12.21
C TYR A 37 -17.82 1.31 -10.93
N GLY A 38 -17.71 2.62 -10.70
CA GLY A 38 -18.20 3.31 -9.50
C GLY A 38 -17.54 2.91 -8.18
N SER A 39 -16.60 1.96 -8.20
CA SER A 39 -15.99 1.39 -7.00
C SER A 39 -14.58 0.85 -7.27
N ASN A 40 -13.82 0.66 -6.19
CA ASN A 40 -12.48 0.07 -6.26
C ASN A 40 -12.49 -1.47 -6.36
N ASN A 41 -13.66 -2.12 -6.25
CA ASN A 41 -13.78 -3.58 -6.12
C ASN A 41 -13.15 -4.32 -7.30
N LYS A 42 -13.40 -3.85 -8.53
CA LYS A 42 -12.84 -4.46 -9.74
C LYS A 42 -11.33 -4.31 -9.80
N TRP A 43 -10.80 -3.13 -9.46
CA TRP A 43 -9.37 -2.86 -9.38
C TRP A 43 -8.69 -3.75 -8.33
N GLN A 44 -9.23 -3.75 -7.11
CA GLN A 44 -8.70 -4.52 -5.98
C GLN A 44 -8.62 -6.02 -6.28
N LYS A 45 -9.67 -6.59 -6.90
CA LYS A 45 -9.68 -8.01 -7.33
C LYS A 45 -8.64 -8.28 -8.42
N ARG A 46 -8.62 -7.46 -9.47
CA ARG A 46 -7.72 -7.66 -10.63
C ARG A 46 -6.24 -7.57 -10.26
N TYR A 47 -5.89 -6.66 -9.35
CA TYR A 47 -4.50 -6.36 -9.02
C TYR A 47 -4.03 -6.99 -7.71
N GLY A 48 -4.84 -7.84 -7.07
CA GLY A 48 -4.42 -8.64 -5.93
C GLY A 48 -4.29 -7.86 -4.62
N TYR A 49 -5.09 -6.80 -4.43
CA TYR A 49 -5.11 -6.00 -3.20
C TYR A 49 -5.37 -6.85 -1.95
N HIS A 50 -6.17 -7.92 -2.08
CA HIS A 50 -6.46 -8.83 -0.97
C HIS A 50 -5.20 -9.45 -0.33
N LYS A 51 -4.18 -9.79 -1.14
CA LYS A 51 -2.91 -10.31 -0.61
C LYS A 51 -2.19 -9.29 0.25
N ARG A 52 -2.17 -8.03 -0.18
CA ARG A 52 -1.61 -6.91 0.58
C ARG A 52 -2.36 -6.70 1.89
N SER A 53 -3.69 -6.70 1.88
CA SER A 53 -4.48 -6.51 3.10
C SER A 53 -4.24 -7.62 4.12
N LEU A 54 -4.03 -8.87 3.68
CA LEU A 54 -3.64 -9.97 4.57
C LEU A 54 -2.28 -9.72 5.22
N SER A 55 -1.26 -9.35 4.45
CA SER A 55 0.06 -9.04 4.98
C SER A 55 0.04 -7.83 5.93
N GLU A 56 -0.70 -6.77 5.59
CA GLU A 56 -0.88 -5.60 6.46
C GLU A 56 -1.57 -5.98 7.78
N THR A 57 -2.59 -6.84 7.72
CA THR A 57 -3.30 -7.34 8.92
C THR A 57 -2.41 -8.21 9.78
N ALA A 58 -1.61 -9.10 9.18
CA ALA A 58 -0.65 -9.93 9.89
C ALA A 58 0.42 -9.06 10.58
N MET A 59 0.97 -8.07 9.87
CA MET A 59 1.95 -7.14 10.43
C MET A 59 1.36 -6.25 11.52
N PHE A 60 0.11 -5.83 11.40
CA PHE A 60 -0.60 -5.13 12.47
C PHE A 60 -0.67 -5.99 13.74
N ARG A 61 -1.06 -7.27 13.62
CA ARG A 61 -1.08 -8.21 14.75
C ARG A 61 0.31 -8.40 15.36
N VAL A 62 1.34 -8.58 14.53
CA VAL A 62 2.74 -8.67 14.98
C VAL A 62 3.14 -7.43 15.77
N LYS A 63 2.82 -6.23 15.27
CA LYS A 63 3.11 -4.97 15.98
C LYS A 63 2.35 -4.86 17.30
N GLN A 64 1.10 -5.28 17.37
CA GLN A 64 0.34 -5.26 18.63
C GLN A 64 0.89 -6.25 19.66
N LEU A 65 1.23 -7.48 19.24
CA LEU A 65 1.71 -8.54 20.13
C LEU A 65 3.17 -8.35 20.55
N LEU A 66 4.02 -7.84 19.66
CA LEU A 66 5.46 -7.72 19.87
C LEU A 66 5.94 -6.28 20.05
N GLY A 67 5.10 -5.27 19.78
CA GLY A 67 5.48 -3.85 19.89
C GLY A 67 5.87 -3.41 21.30
N GLY A 68 5.25 -4.00 22.33
CA GLY A 68 5.66 -3.81 23.73
C GLY A 68 6.88 -4.66 24.15
N ARG A 69 7.23 -5.71 23.39
CA ARG A 69 8.38 -6.60 23.63
C ARG A 69 9.63 -6.22 22.83
N LEU A 70 9.48 -5.40 21.79
CA LEU A 70 10.54 -4.91 20.91
C LEU A 70 11.05 -3.50 21.29
N SER A 71 10.51 -2.88 22.35
CA SER A 71 10.96 -1.56 22.83
C SER A 71 12.24 -1.61 23.70
N LEU A 72 12.81 -2.79 23.95
CA LEU A 72 14.05 -2.94 24.71
C LEU A 72 15.22 -3.28 23.79
N ARG A 73 15.63 -2.31 22.96
CA ARG A 73 17.06 -2.22 22.62
C ARG A 73 17.73 -1.50 23.77
N ASN A 74 18.33 -2.30 24.64
CA ASN A 74 19.24 -1.92 25.70
C ASN A 74 20.30 -0.96 25.12
N TYR A 75 20.10 0.35 25.29
CA TYR A 75 21.08 1.38 24.98
C TYR A 75 22.04 1.50 26.17
N ASN A 76 22.72 0.39 26.50
CA ASN A 76 23.79 0.35 27.51
C ASN A 76 25.07 -0.21 26.90
N ALA A 77 25.38 0.16 25.66
CA ALA A 77 26.75 0.09 25.17
C ALA A 77 27.53 1.30 25.74
N GLN A 78 28.00 1.08 26.96
CA GLN A 78 29.29 1.54 27.49
C GLN A 78 29.42 3.02 27.93
N ARG A 79 29.30 3.22 29.24
CA ARG A 79 30.17 4.14 29.98
C ARG A 79 31.63 3.70 29.77
N HIS A 80 32.46 4.58 29.23
CA HIS A 80 33.75 4.97 29.79
C HIS A 80 34.18 6.31 29.19
#